data_AF-A0A178UW17-F1
#
_entry.id   AF-A0A178UW17-F1
#
_cell.length_a   1.000
_cell.length_b   1.000
_cell.length_c   1.000
_cell.angle_alpha   90.00
_cell.angle_beta   90.00
_cell.angle_gamma   90.00
#
_symmetry.space_group_name_H-M   'P 1'
#
loop_
_entity.id
_entity.type
_entity.pdbx_description
1 polymer ?
#
loop_
_entity_poly.entity_id
_entity_poly.type
_entity_poly.pdbx_seq_one_letter_code
_entity_poly.pdbx_strand_id
1 'polypeptide(L)'
;MGQQNLALGLKFNAKAVLDCYEKELEVLPHGRRREIDFKMVEGDFQLFEGKWSIEQLDKGIHGEALDLQFKDFRTTLAYTVDVKPKMWLPVRLVEGRLCKEIRTNLISIRDAAQKVIEGVIHDL
;
A
#
# COMPACT_ATOMS: atom_id res chain seq x y z
N MET A 1 5.36 6.33 -14.43
CA MET A 1 6.20 5.61 -15.42
C MET A 1 7.26 4.84 -14.65
N GLY A 2 7.23 3.51 -14.67
CA GLY A 2 8.25 2.68 -14.00
C GLY A 2 9.29 2.18 -15.00
N GLN A 3 10.57 2.50 -14.81
CA GLN A 3 11.69 1.99 -15.62
C GLN A 3 12.66 1.16 -14.77
N GLN A 4 13.13 0.00 -15.28
CA GLN A 4 14.15 -0.81 -14.61
C GLN A 4 15.10 -1.47 -15.63
N ASN A 5 16.39 -1.52 -15.27
CA ASN A 5 17.39 -2.33 -15.96
C ASN A 5 17.39 -3.74 -15.34
N LEU A 6 17.20 -4.74 -16.19
CA LEU A 6 17.13 -6.16 -15.84
C LEU A 6 18.45 -6.86 -16.18
N ALA A 7 18.62 -8.10 -15.70
CA ALA A 7 19.74 -8.94 -16.11
C ALA A 7 19.82 -9.01 -17.64
N LEU A 8 21.04 -9.08 -18.18
CA LEU A 8 21.32 -9.09 -19.63
C LEU A 8 20.99 -7.78 -20.37
N GLY A 9 20.83 -6.65 -19.67
CA GLY A 9 20.66 -5.33 -20.30
C GLY A 9 19.25 -5.01 -20.81
N LEU A 10 18.27 -5.86 -20.48
CA LEU A 10 16.85 -5.63 -20.82
C LEU A 10 16.29 -4.44 -20.04
N LYS A 11 15.68 -3.49 -20.75
CA LYS A 11 14.94 -2.36 -20.16
C LYS A 11 13.45 -2.65 -20.23
N PHE A 12 12.78 -2.75 -19.08
CA PHE A 12 11.33 -2.92 -19.02
C PHE A 12 10.64 -1.63 -18.60
N ASN A 13 9.70 -1.19 -19.42
CA ASN A 13 8.82 -0.06 -19.17
C ASN A 13 7.37 -0.56 -19.28
N ALA A 14 6.55 -0.18 -18.31
CA ALA A 14 5.11 -0.41 -18.37
C ALA A 14 4.37 0.88 -18.02
N LYS A 15 3.24 1.07 -18.68
CA LYS A 15 2.28 2.14 -18.45
C LYS A 15 0.93 1.53 -18.12
N ALA A 16 0.24 2.17 -17.18
CA ALA A 16 -1.13 1.87 -16.83
C ALA A 16 -1.82 3.18 -16.44
N VAL A 17 -3.04 3.37 -16.91
CA VAL A 17 -4.01 4.33 -16.41
C VAL A 17 -4.93 3.55 -15.49
N LEU A 18 -5.01 3.99 -14.23
CA LEU A 18 -5.82 3.34 -13.21
C LEU A 18 -7.08 4.16 -12.95
N ASP A 19 -8.22 3.48 -12.95
CA ASP A 19 -9.43 3.97 -12.31
C ASP A 19 -9.36 3.57 -10.84
N CYS A 20 -9.49 4.55 -9.95
CA CYS A 20 -9.34 4.37 -8.50
C CYS A 20 -10.62 4.77 -7.80
N TYR A 21 -11.09 3.94 -6.89
CA TYR A 21 -12.29 4.17 -6.10
C TYR A 21 -11.99 4.06 -4.61
N GLU A 22 -12.08 5.18 -3.89
CA GLU A 22 -11.94 5.22 -2.44
C GLU A 22 -13.28 4.84 -1.79
N LYS A 23 -13.26 3.80 -0.96
CA LYS A 23 -14.43 3.34 -0.22
C LYS A 23 -14.66 4.21 1.02
N GLU A 24 -15.90 4.19 1.50
CA GLU A 24 -16.24 4.77 2.80
C GLU A 24 -15.46 4.10 3.94
N LEU A 25 -15.43 4.77 5.10
CA LEU A 25 -14.80 4.21 6.29
C LEU A 25 -15.60 2.99 6.78
N GLU A 26 -14.96 1.84 6.83
CA GLU A 26 -15.51 0.63 7.43
C GLU A 26 -15.21 0.65 8.95
N VAL A 27 -16.26 0.50 9.77
CA VAL A 27 -16.12 0.32 11.22
C VAL A 27 -16.08 -1.18 11.52
N LEU A 28 -14.96 -1.63 12.09
CA LEU A 28 -14.73 -3.02 12.47
C LEU A 28 -14.95 -3.19 13.99
N PRO A 29 -15.15 -4.43 14.48
CA PRO A 29 -15.35 -4.67 15.91
C PRO A 29 -14.19 -4.18 16.82
N HIS A 30 -12.97 -4.12 16.29
CA HIS A 30 -11.76 -3.73 17.03
C HIS A 30 -10.94 -2.67 16.28
N GLY A 31 -11.59 -1.85 15.44
CA GLY A 31 -10.84 -0.92 14.62
C GLY A 31 -11.63 -0.27 13.51
N ARG A 32 -10.90 0.35 12.59
CA ARG A 32 -11.47 1.02 11.42
C ARG A 32 -10.60 0.71 10.21
N ARG A 33 -11.24 0.52 9.05
CA ARG A 33 -10.55 0.26 7.80
C ARG A 33 -11.01 1.24 6.73
N ARG A 34 -10.08 1.64 5.87
CA ARG A 34 -10.38 2.33 4.62
C ARG A 34 -9.63 1.67 3.47
N GLU A 35 -10.30 1.55 2.34
CA GLU A 35 -9.72 0.92 1.15
C GLU A 35 -9.83 1.83 -0.06
N ILE A 36 -8.85 1.71 -0.96
CA ILE A 36 -8.91 2.25 -2.31
C ILE A 36 -8.76 1.05 -3.25
N ASP A 37 -9.80 0.76 -4.01
CA ASP A 37 -9.71 -0.21 -5.09
C ASP A 37 -9.12 0.48 -6.32
N PHE A 38 -8.34 -0.25 -7.11
CA PHE A 38 -7.86 0.21 -8.40
C PHE A 38 -8.02 -0.86 -9.46
N LYS A 39 -8.31 -0.42 -10.69
CA LYS A 39 -8.31 -1.26 -11.88
C LYS A 39 -7.68 -0.50 -13.04
N MET A 40 -6.90 -1.19 -13.84
CA MET A 40 -6.35 -0.62 -15.05
C MET A 40 -7.44 -0.50 -16.11
N VAL A 41 -7.63 0.71 -16.62
CA VAL A 41 -8.55 1.00 -17.74
C VAL A 41 -7.82 1.09 -19.07
N GLU A 42 -6.52 1.38 -19.05
CA GLU A 42 -5.66 1.42 -20.24
C GLU A 42 -4.23 1.04 -19.83
N GLY A 43 -3.52 0.23 -20.61
CA GLY A 43 -2.10 -0.03 -20.33
C GLY A 43 -1.48 -1.29 -20.93
N ASP A 44 -0.33 -1.65 -20.37
CA ASP A 44 0.54 -2.70 -20.90
C ASP A 44 0.24 -4.11 -20.39
N PHE A 45 -0.64 -4.26 -19.41
CA PHE A 45 -1.03 -5.54 -18.84
C PHE A 45 -2.35 -6.05 -19.47
N GLN A 46 -2.62 -7.35 -19.34
CA GLN A 46 -3.96 -7.88 -19.63
C GLN A 46 -4.90 -7.67 -18.44
N LEU A 47 -4.35 -7.71 -17.23
CA LEU A 47 -5.04 -7.46 -15.98
C LEU A 47 -4.05 -6.73 -15.06
N PHE A 48 -4.50 -5.66 -14.43
CA PHE A 48 -3.79 -5.01 -13.36
C PHE A 48 -4.81 -4.33 -12.46
N GLU A 49 -5.13 -4.96 -11.35
CA GLU A 49 -6.14 -4.49 -10.41
C GLU A 49 -5.79 -4.93 -9.00
N GLY A 50 -6.44 -4.33 -8.01
CA GLY A 50 -6.17 -4.64 -6.63
C GLY A 50 -6.68 -3.58 -5.70
N LYS A 51 -6.09 -3.52 -4.51
CA LYS A 51 -6.48 -2.55 -3.49
C LYS A 51 -5.34 -2.14 -2.57
N TRP A 52 -5.43 -0.90 -2.13
CA TRP A 52 -4.76 -0.40 -0.93
C TRP A 52 -5.72 -0.50 0.24
N SER A 53 -5.23 -0.91 1.40
CA SER A 53 -6.02 -0.94 2.64
C SER A 53 -5.19 -0.40 3.80
N ILE A 54 -5.81 0.49 4.58
CA ILE A 54 -5.29 0.93 5.88
C ILE A 54 -6.27 0.48 6.94
N GLU A 55 -5.76 -0.21 7.95
CA GLU A 55 -6.53 -0.69 9.09
C GLU A 55 -5.87 -0.20 10.37
N GLN A 56 -6.62 0.54 11.18
CA GLN A 56 -6.24 0.92 12.53
C GLN A 56 -6.90 -0.03 13.51
N LEU A 57 -6.10 -0.69 14.35
CA LEU A 57 -6.58 -1.46 15.48
C LEU A 57 -6.83 -0.52 16.66
N ASP A 58 -8.04 -0.52 17.18
CA ASP A 58 -8.39 0.14 18.43
C ASP A 58 -8.05 -0.85 19.56
N LYS A 59 -7.14 -0.47 20.47
CA LYS A 59 -6.94 -1.27 21.69
C LYS A 59 -8.26 -1.23 22.45
N GLY A 60 -8.90 -2.39 22.61
CA GLY A 60 -10.12 -2.52 23.40
C GLY A 60 -9.91 -1.91 24.79
N ILE A 61 -10.93 -1.23 25.30
CA ILE A 61 -10.96 -0.69 26.67
C ILE A 61 -10.99 -1.88 27.64
N HIS A 62 -9.85 -2.51 27.88
CA HIS A 62 -9.62 -3.36 29.03
C HIS A 62 -8.77 -2.59 30.03
N GLY A 63 -9.46 -1.67 30.71
CA GLY A 63 -9.23 -1.26 32.09
C GLY A 63 -7.84 -1.39 32.68
N GLU A 64 -6.86 -0.67 32.15
CA GLU A 64 -5.79 -0.11 32.98
C GLU A 64 -5.54 1.33 32.54
N ALA A 65 -5.41 2.19 33.55
CA ALA A 65 -5.54 3.63 33.44
C ALA A 65 -4.49 4.28 32.53
N LEU A 66 -4.98 5.20 31.70
CA LEU A 66 -4.35 6.48 31.38
C LEU A 66 -2.84 6.42 31.10
N ASP A 67 -2.46 5.81 29.99
CA ASP A 67 -1.28 6.27 29.25
C ASP A 67 -1.72 6.56 27.81
N LEU A 68 -2.32 7.75 27.62
CA LEU A 68 -2.68 8.33 26.33
C LEU A 68 -1.43 8.72 25.53
N GLN A 69 -0.43 7.84 25.49
CA GLN A 69 0.63 7.97 24.52
C GLN A 69 0.07 7.50 23.18
N PHE A 70 0.14 8.36 22.16
CA PHE A 70 -0.12 8.07 20.74
C PHE A 70 0.63 6.84 20.18
N LYS A 71 1.40 6.15 21.02
CA LYS A 71 2.27 5.00 20.78
C LYS A 71 1.53 3.67 20.62
N ASP A 72 0.23 3.63 20.92
CA ASP A 72 -0.50 2.38 21.11
C ASP A 72 -1.48 2.00 19.99
N PHE A 73 -1.71 2.88 19.00
CA PHE A 73 -2.51 2.53 17.84
C PHE A 73 -1.67 1.74 16.84
N ARG A 74 -2.04 0.49 16.61
CA ARG A 74 -1.38 -0.35 15.62
C ARG A 74 -2.07 -0.16 14.27
N THR A 75 -1.36 0.45 13.32
CA THR A 75 -1.83 0.59 11.94
C THR A 75 -1.20 -0.48 11.06
N THR A 76 -2.02 -1.14 10.26
CA THR A 76 -1.59 -2.08 9.22
C THR A 76 -1.88 -1.47 7.85
N LEU A 77 -0.83 -1.39 7.02
CA LEU A 77 -0.94 -1.04 5.61
C LEU A 77 -0.84 -2.31 4.78
N ALA A 78 -1.84 -2.59 3.97
CA ALA A 78 -1.88 -3.74 3.08
C ALA A 78 -2.04 -3.29 1.62
N TYR A 79 -1.37 -4.03 0.74
CA TYR A 79 -1.45 -3.84 -0.70
C TYR A 79 -1.63 -5.21 -1.34
N THR A 80 -2.67 -5.36 -2.14
CA THR A 80 -2.94 -6.57 -2.92
C THR A 80 -3.04 -6.19 -4.38
N VAL A 81 -2.42 -6.97 -5.27
CA VAL A 81 -2.49 -6.77 -6.71
C VAL A 81 -2.57 -8.10 -7.44
N ASP A 82 -3.53 -8.17 -8.36
CA ASP A 82 -3.63 -9.19 -9.36
C ASP A 82 -3.08 -8.64 -10.67
N VAL A 83 -2.09 -9.34 -11.24
CA VAL A 83 -1.43 -8.93 -12.47
C VAL A 83 -1.38 -10.08 -13.46
N LYS A 84 -1.82 -9.81 -14.69
CA LYS A 84 -1.66 -10.72 -15.82
C LYS A 84 -0.80 -10.03 -16.88
N PRO A 85 0.46 -10.45 -17.06
CA PRO A 85 1.31 -9.90 -18.10
C PRO A 85 0.88 -10.33 -19.51
N LYS A 86 1.34 -9.60 -20.54
CA LYS A 86 1.24 -10.05 -21.94
C LYS A 86 2.20 -11.22 -22.18
N MET A 87 1.93 -12.10 -23.16
CA MET A 87 2.69 -13.34 -23.39
C MET A 87 4.21 -13.15 -23.55
N TRP A 88 4.66 -12.01 -24.06
CA TRP A 88 6.08 -11.71 -24.26
C TRP A 88 6.81 -11.31 -22.97
N LEU A 89 6.10 -11.13 -21.85
CA LEU A 89 6.63 -10.57 -20.62
C LEU A 89 6.69 -11.64 -19.51
N PRO A 90 7.89 -12.04 -19.04
CA PRO A 90 8.04 -13.07 -18.00
C PRO A 90 7.37 -12.68 -16.67
N VAL A 91 6.48 -13.52 -16.16
CA VAL A 91 5.72 -13.27 -14.92
C VAL A 91 6.64 -12.96 -13.73
N ARG A 92 7.70 -13.74 -13.52
CA ARG A 92 8.64 -13.57 -12.40
C ARG A 92 9.31 -12.21 -12.37
N LEU A 93 9.50 -11.61 -13.55
CA LEU A 93 10.13 -10.31 -13.69
C LEU A 93 9.19 -9.19 -13.25
N VAL A 94 7.92 -9.32 -13.63
CA VAL A 94 6.85 -8.41 -13.22
C VAL A 94 6.60 -8.51 -11.71
N GLU A 95 6.46 -9.73 -11.21
CA GLU A 95 6.25 -10.01 -9.78
C GLU A 95 7.40 -9.47 -8.92
N GLY A 96 8.65 -9.81 -9.25
CA GLY A 96 9.82 -9.37 -8.48
C GLY A 96 9.94 -7.85 -8.41
N ARG A 97 9.60 -7.15 -9.51
CA ARG A 97 9.56 -5.69 -9.55
C ARG A 97 8.43 -5.12 -8.69
N LEU A 98 7.21 -5.60 -8.90
CA LEU A 98 6.03 -5.13 -8.16
C LEU A 98 6.25 -5.28 -6.65
N CYS A 99 6.66 -6.47 -6.20
CA CYS A 99 6.92 -6.72 -4.78
C CYS A 99 7.96 -5.76 -4.18
N LYS A 100 9.03 -5.45 -4.93
CA LYS A 100 10.06 -4.50 -4.48
C LYS A 100 9.52 -3.08 -4.40
N GLU A 101 8.82 -2.60 -5.44
CA GLU A 101 8.29 -1.24 -5.50
C GLU A 101 7.18 -1.03 -4.45
N ILE A 102 6.27 -2.01 -4.30
CA ILE A 102 5.21 -2.00 -3.29
C ILE A 102 5.82 -1.94 -1.88
N ARG A 103 6.83 -2.78 -1.59
CA ARG A 103 7.51 -2.76 -0.29
C ARG A 103 8.12 -1.39 0.00
N THR A 104 8.84 -0.81 -0.97
CA THR A 104 9.43 0.52 -0.81
C THR A 104 8.37 1.59 -0.56
N ASN A 105 7.24 1.53 -1.27
CA ASN A 105 6.14 2.48 -1.09
C ASN A 105 5.54 2.35 0.33
N LEU A 106 5.24 1.13 0.78
CA LEU A 106 4.71 0.88 2.13
C LEU A 106 5.65 1.37 3.24
N ILE A 107 6.97 1.14 3.09
CA ILE A 107 7.99 1.66 4.00
C ILE A 107 7.99 3.20 4.01
N SER A 108 7.94 3.82 2.83
CA SER A 108 7.96 5.29 2.71
C SER A 108 6.73 5.93 3.36
N ILE A 109 5.55 5.32 3.19
CA ILE A 109 4.30 5.78 3.84
C ILE A 109 4.43 5.69 5.36
N ARG A 110 4.92 4.56 5.88
CA ARG A 110 5.17 4.39 7.32
C ARG A 110 6.12 5.47 7.84
N ASP A 111 7.27 5.65 7.19
CA ASP A 111 8.30 6.58 7.65
C ASP A 111 7.80 8.04 7.61
N ALA A 112 7.02 8.40 6.59
CA ALA A 112 6.38 9.71 6.50
C ALA A 112 5.37 9.91 7.63
N ALA A 113 4.51 8.92 7.91
CA ALA A 113 3.55 8.99 9.00
C ALA A 113 4.22 9.10 10.38
N GLN A 114 5.31 8.36 10.61
CA GLN A 114 6.08 8.41 11.86
C GLN A 114 6.68 9.79 12.10
N LYS A 115 7.26 10.43 11.07
CA LYS A 115 7.80 11.79 11.19
C LYS A 115 6.74 12.82 11.57
N VAL A 116 5.53 12.69 11.02
CA VAL A 116 4.42 13.58 11.39
C VAL A 116 4.04 13.38 12.87
N ILE A 117 3.97 12.14 13.34
CA ILE A 117 3.69 11.83 14.75
C ILE A 117 4.78 12.38 15.67
N GLU A 118 6.05 12.18 15.34
CA GLU A 118 7.19 12.69 16.12
C GLU A 118 7.20 14.22 16.17
N GLY A 119 6.90 14.89 15.06
CA GLY A 119 6.77 16.35 15.00
C GLY A 119 5.64 16.87 15.90
N VAL A 120 4.46 16.24 15.83
CA VAL A 120 3.33 16.59 16.71
C VAL A 120 3.66 16.40 18.19
N ILE A 121 4.43 15.38 18.56
CA ILE A 121 4.86 15.16 19.94
C ILE A 121 5.87 16.23 20.40
N HIS A 122 6.74 16.72 19.52
CA HIS A 122 7.72 17.74 19.86
C HIS A 122 7.12 19.16 19.95
N ASP A 123 5.98 19.40 19.31
CA ASP A 123 5.25 20.68 19.35
C ASP A 123 4.25 20.77 20.54
N LEU A 124 4.11 19.71 21.34
CA LEU A 124 3.29 19.63 22.56
C LEU A 124 4.13 19.85 23.83
#